data_AF-A0A0C3K6S7-F1
#
_entry.id   AF-A0A0C3K6S7-F1
#
_cell.length_a   1.000
_cell.length_b   1.000
_cell.length_c   1.000
_cell.angle_alpha   90.00
_cell.angle_beta   90.00
_cell.angle_gamma   90.00
#
_symmetry.space_group_name_H-M   'P 1'
#
loop_
_entity.id
_entity.type
_entity.pdbx_description
1 polymer ?
#
loop_
_entity_poly.entity_id
_entity_poly.type
_entity_poly.pdbx_seq_one_letter_code
_entity_poly.pdbx_strand_id
1 'polypeptide(L)'
;MFSSESGISELDSDDFYGPGHRSTVDPVKMVLKYMEEKGLSLAQLFESIFYGDPDCTNDYACRRHRTTFFQELSLPQLLVRIMKNSGPNGPKVKLVEWMTEYLMNILDEEIARAVSHLHMGEVSVEKILELDFQEIQEWMENPRMGYRTLWRMLTRLATSPKGRSKNKMKDPTAMVITIIGQLAFSRSHHANYLQQAFSLFFKADGSSSKANTLLNHLSITMSSTWQNELVDCGLLDAFTATALTPSCRNAVA
;
A
#
# COMPACT_ATOMS: atom_id res chain seq x y z
N MET A 1 27.59 -4.29 12.15
CA MET A 1 27.39 -2.89 12.57
C MET A 1 26.46 -2.22 11.58
N PHE A 2 25.16 -2.24 11.85
CA PHE A 2 24.17 -1.49 11.09
C PHE A 2 23.57 -0.47 12.04
N SER A 3 24.09 0.75 12.02
CA SER A 3 23.44 1.89 12.67
C SER A 3 22.21 2.24 11.84
N SER A 4 21.04 1.91 12.37
CA SER A 4 19.74 2.27 11.81
C SER A 4 19.44 3.73 12.12
N GLU A 5 19.93 4.65 11.28
CA GLU A 5 19.39 6.01 11.21
C GLU A 5 18.01 5.96 10.53
N SER A 6 17.00 5.55 11.30
CA SER A 6 15.61 5.79 10.92
C SER A 6 15.38 7.29 11.00
N GLY A 7 15.24 7.95 9.85
CA GLY A 7 14.82 9.35 9.73
C GLY A 7 13.37 9.60 10.14
N ILE A 8 12.98 9.09 11.31
CA ILE A 8 11.99 9.73 12.15
C ILE A 8 12.84 10.72 12.93
N SER A 9 12.70 12.02 12.66
CA SER A 9 13.34 13.05 13.49
C SER A 9 13.22 12.65 14.95
N GLU A 10 14.35 12.57 15.65
CA GLU A 10 14.39 12.52 17.10
C GLU A 10 13.66 13.77 17.59
N LEU A 11 12.34 13.65 17.74
CA LEU A 11 11.56 14.52 18.59
C LEU A 11 12.06 14.16 19.99
N ASP A 12 13.00 14.96 20.47
CA ASP A 12 13.50 14.90 21.83
C ASP A 12 12.30 14.83 22.77
N SER A 13 12.28 13.82 23.63
CA SER A 13 11.20 13.62 24.60
C SER A 13 11.02 14.80 25.55
N ASP A 14 12.03 15.66 25.65
CA ASP A 14 12.08 16.80 26.56
C ASP A 14 11.42 18.06 25.98
N ASP A 15 11.24 18.17 24.66
CA ASP A 15 10.61 19.35 24.03
C ASP A 15 9.07 19.36 24.12
N PHE A 16 8.46 18.26 24.56
CA PHE A 16 6.99 18.15 24.64
C PHE A 16 6.40 18.77 25.90
N TYR A 17 7.19 18.83 26.96
CA TYR A 17 6.79 19.47 28.21
C TYR A 17 7.27 20.91 28.16
N GLY A 18 6.51 21.75 27.45
CA GLY A 18 6.73 23.19 27.44
C GLY A 18 6.94 23.73 28.87
N PRO A 19 7.69 24.83 29.03
CA PRO A 19 8.02 25.39 30.34
C PRO A 19 6.73 25.62 31.15
N GLY A 20 6.55 24.86 32.24
CA GLY A 20 5.35 24.87 33.08
C GLY A 20 4.60 23.53 33.24
N HIS A 21 5.18 22.39 32.86
CA HIS A 21 4.53 21.09 33.01
C HIS A 21 4.17 20.78 34.47
N ARG A 22 2.86 20.80 34.76
CA ARG A 22 2.31 20.31 36.02
C ARG A 22 2.17 18.79 35.91
N SER A 23 2.72 18.07 36.90
CA SER A 23 2.54 16.62 37.01
C SER A 23 1.05 16.26 36.98
N THR A 24 0.69 15.32 36.10
CA THR A 24 -0.68 14.80 35.99
C THR A 24 -0.91 13.55 36.83
N VAL A 25 0.08 13.13 37.63
CA VAL A 25 0.03 11.86 38.38
C VAL A 25 -1.14 11.81 39.36
N ASP A 26 -1.31 12.84 40.20
CA ASP A 26 -2.36 12.85 41.22
C ASP A 26 -3.77 12.93 40.61
N PRO A 27 -4.04 13.80 39.61
CA PRO A 27 -5.30 13.77 38.86
C PRO A 27 -5.60 12.41 38.24
N VAL A 28 -4.61 11.76 37.60
CA VAL A 28 -4.80 10.44 36.99
C VAL A 28 -5.13 9.38 38.04
N LYS A 29 -4.43 9.36 39.18
CA LYS A 29 -4.74 8.45 40.30
C LYS A 29 -6.15 8.65 40.84
N MET A 30 -6.61 9.90 40.95
CA MET A 30 -7.97 10.21 41.40
C MET A 30 -9.01 9.63 40.43
N VAL A 31 -8.81 9.81 39.12
CA VAL A 31 -9.72 9.25 38.10
C VAL A 31 -9.72 7.72 38.14
N LEU A 32 -8.56 7.08 38.20
CA LEU A 32 -8.46 5.62 38.27
C LEU A 32 -9.16 5.05 39.50
N LYS A 33 -8.99 5.68 40.66
CA LYS A 33 -9.69 5.29 41.89
C LYS A 33 -11.20 5.44 41.76
N TYR A 34 -11.67 6.55 41.19
CA TYR A 34 -13.10 6.77 40.96
C TYR A 34 -13.70 5.72 40.03
N MET A 35 -12.97 5.32 38.98
CA MET A 35 -13.41 4.25 38.08
C MET A 35 -13.51 2.91 38.81
N GLU A 36 -12.53 2.58 39.65
CA GLU A 36 -12.55 1.37 40.48
C GLU A 36 -13.75 1.35 41.44
N GLU A 37 -14.06 2.47 42.11
CA GLU A 37 -15.25 2.62 42.96
C GLU A 37 -16.57 2.44 42.19
N LYS A 38 -16.57 2.65 40.88
CA LYS A 38 -17.70 2.40 39.97
C LYS A 38 -17.68 1.01 39.33
N GLY A 39 -16.72 0.16 39.68
CA GLY A 39 -16.58 -1.17 39.07
C GLY A 39 -16.20 -1.12 37.60
N LEU A 40 -15.53 -0.05 37.15
CA LEU A 40 -15.15 0.17 35.76
C LEU A 40 -13.63 0.09 35.61
N SER A 41 -13.14 -0.80 34.75
CA SER A 41 -11.72 -0.83 34.39
C SER A 41 -11.40 0.20 33.30
N LEU A 42 -10.11 0.54 33.17
CA LEU A 42 -9.65 1.39 32.06
C LEU A 42 -10.01 0.79 30.70
N ALA A 43 -9.82 -0.52 30.53
CA ALA A 43 -10.15 -1.20 29.28
C ALA A 43 -11.65 -1.07 28.94
N GLN A 44 -12.54 -1.32 29.91
CA GLN A 44 -13.99 -1.17 29.71
C GLN A 44 -14.39 0.27 29.40
N LEU A 45 -13.78 1.26 30.06
CA LEU A 45 -14.04 2.67 29.73
C LEU A 45 -13.69 2.98 28.26
N PHE A 46 -12.51 2.55 27.81
CA PHE A 46 -12.10 2.73 26.42
C PHE A 46 -13.04 1.99 25.47
N GLU A 47 -13.33 0.72 25.73
CA GLU A 47 -14.25 -0.10 24.93
C GLU A 47 -15.63 0.56 24.80
N SER A 48 -16.26 0.95 25.92
CA SER A 48 -17.57 1.62 25.91
C SER A 48 -17.55 2.95 25.16
N ILE A 49 -16.52 3.79 25.35
CA ILE A 49 -16.42 5.09 24.67
C ILE A 49 -16.17 4.91 23.16
N PHE A 50 -15.35 3.94 22.76
CA PHE A 50 -14.92 3.70 21.38
C PHE A 50 -15.73 2.60 20.68
N TYR A 51 -17.07 2.76 20.71
CA TYR A 51 -18.05 1.95 19.94
C TYR A 51 -18.38 0.55 20.49
N GLY A 52 -17.92 0.18 21.68
CA GLY A 52 -18.27 -1.09 22.32
C GLY A 52 -19.63 -1.10 23.02
N ASP A 53 -20.17 0.08 23.37
CA ASP A 53 -21.47 0.24 24.02
C ASP A 53 -22.38 1.16 23.19
N PRO A 54 -23.57 0.69 22.72
CA PRO A 54 -24.51 1.50 21.96
C PRO A 54 -25.02 2.74 22.71
N ASP A 55 -25.20 2.67 24.03
CA ASP A 55 -25.71 3.79 24.83
C ASP A 55 -24.65 4.89 24.91
N CYS A 56 -23.39 4.52 25.17
CA CYS A 56 -22.25 5.44 25.11
C CYS A 56 -22.01 5.98 23.68
N THR A 57 -22.32 5.19 22.64
CA THR A 57 -22.17 5.62 21.25
C THR A 57 -23.17 6.71 20.86
N ASN A 58 -24.38 6.63 21.40
CA ASN A 58 -25.47 7.57 21.13
C ASN A 58 -25.45 8.79 22.07
N ASP A 59 -24.89 8.66 23.27
CA ASP A 59 -24.73 9.77 24.21
C ASP A 59 -23.94 10.95 23.61
N TYR A 60 -24.42 12.16 23.84
CA TYR A 60 -23.81 13.37 23.27
C TYR A 60 -22.46 13.70 23.90
N ALA A 61 -22.31 13.51 25.22
CA ALA A 61 -21.08 13.82 25.92
C ALA A 61 -19.97 12.82 25.53
N CYS A 62 -20.28 11.52 25.49
CA CYS A 62 -19.36 10.49 25.02
C CYS A 62 -18.93 10.72 23.57
N ARG A 63 -19.87 11.06 22.67
CA ARG A 63 -19.55 11.43 21.28
C ARG A 63 -18.59 12.61 21.20
N ARG A 64 -18.87 13.69 21.95
CA ARG A 64 -18.03 14.89 21.96
C ARG A 64 -16.61 14.55 22.43
N HIS A 65 -16.46 13.84 23.54
CA HIS A 65 -15.14 13.45 24.05
C HIS A 65 -14.39 12.52 23.09
N ARG A 66 -15.09 11.55 22.49
CA ARG A 66 -14.51 10.68 21.44
C ARG A 66 -14.01 11.51 20.26
N THR A 67 -14.82 12.42 19.73
CA THR A 67 -14.43 13.30 18.63
C THR A 67 -13.22 14.16 18.99
N THR A 68 -13.22 14.80 20.15
CA THR A 68 -12.08 15.59 20.64
C THR A 68 -10.82 14.73 20.77
N PHE A 69 -10.93 13.52 21.32
CA PHE A 69 -9.81 12.59 21.45
C PHE A 69 -9.14 12.27 20.11
N PHE A 70 -9.94 12.03 19.05
CA PHE A 70 -9.39 11.78 17.72
C PHE A 70 -8.89 13.05 17.01
N GLN A 71 -9.44 14.22 17.33
CA GLN A 71 -9.06 15.50 16.71
C GLN A 71 -7.76 16.09 17.27
N GLU A 72 -7.51 15.95 18.57
CA GLU A 72 -6.39 16.62 19.25
C GLU A 72 -4.99 16.04 18.98
N LEU A 73 -4.80 15.32 17.85
CA LEU A 73 -3.51 14.70 17.45
C LEU A 73 -2.90 13.73 18.49
N SER A 74 -3.60 13.46 19.59
CA SER A 74 -3.04 12.80 20.77
C SER A 74 -2.93 11.29 20.59
N LEU A 75 -3.84 10.66 19.84
CA LEU A 75 -3.84 9.20 19.66
C LEU A 75 -2.61 8.69 18.86
N PRO A 76 -2.28 9.21 17.66
CA PRO A 76 -1.08 8.76 16.96
C PRO A 76 0.19 8.95 17.80
N GLN A 77 0.30 10.08 18.51
CA GLN A 77 1.43 10.35 19.40
C GLN A 77 1.45 9.43 20.62
N LEU A 78 0.29 9.10 21.20
CA LEU A 78 0.16 8.13 22.28
C LEU A 78 0.63 6.76 21.83
N LEU A 79 0.17 6.28 20.67
CA LEU A 79 0.59 5.00 20.11
C LEU A 79 2.10 4.97 19.86
N VAL A 80 2.67 6.05 19.29
CA VAL A 80 4.15 6.16 19.13
C VAL A 80 4.86 6.09 20.48
N ARG A 81 4.35 6.76 21.52
CA ARG A 81 4.93 6.71 22.87
C ARG A 81 4.86 5.31 23.48
N ILE A 82 3.71 4.63 23.36
CA ILE A 82 3.56 3.24 23.80
C ILE A 82 4.59 2.36 23.08
N MET A 83 4.73 2.53 21.77
CA MET A 83 5.66 1.77 20.93
C MET A 83 7.14 2.00 21.26
N LYS A 84 7.52 3.23 21.64
CA LYS A 84 8.89 3.59 22.02
C LYS A 84 9.25 3.12 23.43
N ASN A 85 8.32 3.23 24.38
CA ASN A 85 8.60 3.01 25.81
C ASN A 85 8.25 1.61 26.32
N SER A 86 7.65 0.75 25.48
CA SER A 86 7.37 -0.63 25.86
C SER A 86 8.63 -1.50 25.82
N GLY A 87 8.85 -2.28 26.88
CA GLY A 87 9.88 -3.33 26.89
C GLY A 87 9.59 -4.50 25.93
N PRO A 88 10.49 -5.50 25.85
CA PRO A 88 10.41 -6.60 24.87
C PRO A 88 9.15 -7.47 24.99
N ASN A 89 8.57 -7.58 26.19
CA ASN A 89 7.29 -8.28 26.43
C ASN A 89 6.13 -7.31 26.72
N GLY A 90 6.31 -6.04 26.37
CA GLY A 90 5.35 -4.98 26.66
C GLY A 90 4.22 -4.87 25.63
N PRO A 91 3.33 -3.88 25.81
CA PRO A 91 2.19 -3.62 24.92
C PRO A 91 2.54 -3.51 23.44
N LYS A 92 3.78 -3.09 23.12
CA LYS A 92 4.31 -3.01 21.77
C LYS A 92 4.16 -4.29 20.95
N VAL A 93 4.42 -5.47 21.52
CA VAL A 93 4.37 -6.73 20.74
C VAL A 93 2.95 -6.98 20.24
N LYS A 94 1.98 -6.96 21.17
CA LYS A 94 0.56 -7.15 20.84
C LYS A 94 0.04 -6.06 19.90
N LEU A 95 0.48 -4.81 20.10
CA LEU A 95 0.06 -3.70 19.25
C LEU A 95 0.61 -3.84 17.82
N VAL A 96 1.87 -4.25 17.65
CA VAL A 96 2.46 -4.49 16.32
C VAL A 96 1.77 -5.65 15.62
N GLU A 97 1.53 -6.75 16.33
CA GLU A 97 0.84 -7.91 15.78
C GLU A 97 -0.55 -7.52 15.26
N TRP A 98 -1.36 -6.87 16.11
CA TRP A 98 -2.68 -6.37 15.73
C TRP A 98 -2.63 -5.37 14.58
N MET A 99 -1.71 -4.39 14.60
CA MET A 99 -1.56 -3.41 13.51
C MET A 99 -1.16 -4.09 12.20
N THR A 100 -0.34 -5.14 12.27
CA THR A 100 0.11 -5.89 11.10
C THR A 100 -1.07 -6.64 10.49
N GLU A 101 -1.84 -7.38 11.29
CA GLU A 101 -3.04 -8.08 10.83
C GLU A 101 -4.05 -7.11 10.22
N TYR A 102 -4.34 -5.99 10.91
CA TYR A 102 -5.24 -4.96 10.40
C TYR A 102 -4.74 -4.35 9.08
N LEU A 103 -3.44 -4.08 8.96
CA LEU A 103 -2.83 -3.60 7.72
C LEU A 103 -2.94 -4.64 6.60
N MET A 104 -2.72 -5.93 6.89
CA MET A 104 -2.86 -6.99 5.89
C MET A 104 -4.29 -7.06 5.35
N ASN A 105 -5.31 -6.95 6.21
CA ASN A 105 -6.70 -6.89 5.76
C ASN A 105 -6.97 -5.70 4.83
N ILE A 106 -6.45 -4.51 5.16
CA ILE A 106 -6.53 -3.35 4.26
C ILE A 106 -5.88 -3.69 2.92
N LEU A 107 -4.62 -4.15 2.91
CA LEU A 107 -3.89 -4.47 1.69
C LEU A 107 -4.60 -5.55 0.86
N ASP A 108 -5.23 -6.52 1.51
CA ASP A 108 -6.00 -7.57 0.85
C ASP A 108 -7.21 -6.99 0.11
N GLU A 109 -7.96 -6.09 0.74
CA GLU A 109 -9.07 -5.37 0.11
C GLU A 109 -8.60 -4.42 -1.01
N GLU A 110 -7.46 -3.74 -0.83
CA GLU A 110 -6.88 -2.89 -1.88
C GLU A 110 -6.47 -3.74 -3.10
N ILE A 111 -5.81 -4.89 -2.93
CA ILE A 111 -5.47 -5.78 -4.05
C ILE A 111 -6.73 -6.37 -4.70
N ALA A 112 -7.74 -6.77 -3.92
CA ALA A 112 -8.99 -7.32 -4.47
C ALA A 112 -9.71 -6.32 -5.39
N ARG A 113 -9.64 -5.03 -5.06
CA ARG A 113 -10.11 -3.95 -5.94
C ARG A 113 -9.20 -3.76 -7.16
N ALA A 114 -7.89 -3.91 -7.01
CA ALA A 114 -6.96 -3.76 -8.13
C ALA A 114 -7.20 -4.85 -9.20
N VAL A 115 -7.56 -6.07 -8.76
CA VAL A 115 -7.97 -7.17 -9.64
C VAL A 115 -9.10 -6.77 -10.58
N SER A 116 -10.09 -5.98 -10.14
CA SER A 116 -11.20 -5.58 -11.02
C SER A 116 -10.78 -4.53 -12.05
N HIS A 117 -9.79 -3.68 -11.75
CA HIS A 117 -9.32 -2.62 -12.64
C HIS A 117 -8.25 -3.09 -13.61
N LEU A 118 -7.47 -4.10 -13.22
CA LEU A 118 -6.46 -4.75 -14.07
C LEU A 118 -7.04 -5.97 -14.80
N HIS A 119 -8.36 -6.15 -14.73
CA HIS A 119 -9.07 -7.14 -15.52
C HIS A 119 -9.09 -6.71 -16.98
N MET A 120 -8.39 -7.46 -17.81
CA MET A 120 -8.53 -7.33 -19.25
C MET A 120 -9.47 -8.45 -19.71
N GLY A 121 -10.54 -8.06 -20.39
CA GLY A 121 -11.44 -9.00 -21.05
C GLY A 121 -10.77 -9.63 -22.28
N GLU A 122 -11.49 -9.69 -23.40
CA GLU A 122 -10.90 -10.18 -24.64
C GLU A 122 -9.68 -9.34 -25.08
N VAL A 123 -8.65 -10.05 -25.54
CA VAL A 123 -7.38 -9.48 -25.97
C VAL A 123 -7.60 -8.68 -27.24
N SER A 124 -7.27 -7.39 -27.22
CA SER A 124 -7.22 -6.56 -28.43
C SER A 124 -5.93 -5.75 -28.42
N VAL A 125 -5.24 -5.70 -29.56
CA VAL A 125 -3.98 -4.96 -29.73
C VAL A 125 -4.18 -3.48 -29.44
N GLU A 126 -5.33 -2.93 -29.81
CA GLU A 126 -5.69 -1.53 -29.58
C GLU A 126 -5.66 -1.22 -28.08
N LYS A 127 -6.36 -2.00 -27.25
CA LYS A 127 -6.34 -1.83 -25.79
C LYS A 127 -4.95 -2.02 -25.17
N ILE A 128 -4.13 -2.93 -25.70
CA ILE A 128 -2.76 -3.11 -25.20
C ILE A 128 -1.89 -1.89 -25.56
N LEU A 129 -2.06 -1.32 -26.75
CA LEU A 129 -1.35 -0.11 -27.20
C LEU A 129 -1.84 1.15 -26.48
N GLU A 130 -3.09 1.16 -26.03
CA GLU A 130 -3.68 2.20 -25.18
C GLU A 130 -3.21 2.12 -23.72
N LEU A 131 -2.37 1.14 -23.35
CA LEU A 131 -1.83 1.03 -22.00
C LEU A 131 -1.02 2.28 -21.63
N ASP A 132 -1.64 3.16 -20.84
CA ASP A 132 -0.99 4.33 -20.27
C ASP A 132 -0.65 4.10 -18.79
N PHE A 133 0.64 4.07 -18.48
CA PHE A 133 1.12 3.98 -17.10
C PHE A 133 0.72 5.19 -16.26
N GLN A 134 0.55 6.37 -16.88
CA GLN A 134 0.12 7.56 -16.19
C GLN A 134 -1.35 7.41 -15.75
N GLU A 135 -2.22 6.90 -16.62
CA GLU A 135 -3.62 6.62 -16.27
C GLU A 135 -3.71 5.61 -15.11
N ILE A 136 -2.94 4.52 -15.17
CA ILE A 136 -2.89 3.54 -14.07
C ILE A 136 -2.36 4.17 -12.78
N GLN A 137 -1.34 5.02 -12.87
CA GLN A 137 -0.83 5.76 -11.71
C GLN A 137 -1.93 6.65 -11.11
N GLU A 138 -2.63 7.43 -11.93
CA GLU A 138 -3.69 8.33 -11.48
C GLU A 138 -4.81 7.55 -10.75
N TRP A 139 -5.16 6.36 -11.25
CA TRP A 139 -6.10 5.48 -10.57
C TRP A 139 -5.59 4.98 -9.21
N MET A 140 -4.32 4.58 -9.14
CA MET A 140 -3.71 4.07 -7.90
C MET A 140 -3.48 5.17 -6.85
N GLU A 141 -3.20 6.39 -7.29
CA GLU A 141 -3.04 7.55 -6.41
C GLU A 141 -4.37 8.12 -5.91
N ASN A 142 -5.45 7.90 -6.66
CA ASN A 142 -6.76 8.46 -6.34
C ASN A 142 -7.29 7.89 -5.00
N PRO A 143 -7.46 8.74 -3.97
CA PRO A 143 -7.94 8.30 -2.64
C PRO A 143 -9.32 7.64 -2.67
N ARG A 144 -10.13 7.91 -3.69
CA ARG A 144 -11.49 7.36 -3.82
C ARG A 144 -11.50 5.93 -4.34
N MET A 145 -10.44 5.52 -5.03
CA MET A 145 -10.33 4.18 -5.61
C MET A 145 -9.86 3.15 -4.57
N GLY A 146 -9.24 3.63 -3.49
CA GLY A 146 -8.95 2.83 -2.31
C GLY A 146 -7.69 1.97 -2.40
N TYR A 147 -6.69 2.40 -3.17
CA TYR A 147 -5.36 1.75 -3.28
C TYR A 147 -4.25 2.49 -2.54
N ARG A 148 -4.64 3.49 -1.74
CA ARG A 148 -3.74 4.51 -1.24
C ARG A 148 -2.71 3.93 -0.28
N THR A 149 -3.06 2.90 0.48
CA THR A 149 -2.18 2.36 1.52
C THR A 149 -1.07 1.53 0.88
N LEU A 150 -1.43 0.60 0.01
CA LEU A 150 -0.55 -0.25 -0.76
C LEU A 150 0.38 0.58 -1.64
N TRP A 151 -0.17 1.51 -2.43
CA TRP A 151 0.61 2.40 -3.28
C TRP A 151 1.66 3.15 -2.47
N ARG A 152 1.25 3.84 -1.40
CA ARG A 152 2.18 4.61 -0.56
C ARG A 152 3.21 3.72 0.12
N MET A 153 2.84 2.51 0.53
CA MET A 153 3.76 1.56 1.15
C MET A 153 4.83 1.12 0.15
N LEU A 154 4.43 0.64 -1.02
CA LEU A 154 5.35 0.17 -2.05
C LEU A 154 6.25 1.30 -2.57
N THR A 155 5.71 2.49 -2.83
CA THR A 155 6.50 3.66 -3.24
C THR A 155 7.52 4.07 -2.17
N ARG A 156 7.16 3.98 -0.88
CA ARG A 156 8.10 4.25 0.23
C ARG A 156 9.17 3.17 0.36
N LEU A 157 8.86 1.90 0.05
CA LEU A 157 9.82 0.80 0.08
C LEU A 157 10.77 0.83 -1.12
N ALA A 158 10.27 1.21 -2.30
CA ALA A 158 11.06 1.36 -3.52
C ALA A 158 12.05 2.53 -3.45
N THR A 159 11.80 3.52 -2.58
CA THR A 159 12.65 4.72 -2.44
C THR A 159 13.24 4.87 -1.05
N SER A 160 14.57 4.77 -0.95
CA SER A 160 15.27 5.09 0.29
C SER A 160 15.09 6.58 0.66
N PRO A 161 15.13 6.94 1.95
CA PRO A 161 15.02 8.35 2.37
C PRO A 161 16.04 9.26 1.68
N LYS A 162 17.29 8.78 1.52
CA LYS A 162 18.37 9.49 0.79
C LYS A 162 18.09 9.58 -0.71
N GLY A 163 17.46 8.55 -1.28
CA GLY A 163 17.05 8.51 -2.69
C GLY A 163 15.98 9.54 -3.03
N ARG A 164 15.00 9.77 -2.14
CA ARG A 164 13.91 10.73 -2.39
C ARG A 164 14.37 12.18 -2.56
N SER A 165 15.44 12.58 -1.88
CA SER A 165 15.95 13.95 -1.96
C SER A 165 16.95 14.16 -3.10
N LYS A 166 17.64 13.10 -3.55
CA LYS A 166 18.76 13.23 -4.51
C LYS A 166 18.49 12.61 -5.88
N ASN A 167 17.65 11.58 -5.95
CA ASN A 167 17.48 10.80 -7.18
C ASN A 167 16.28 11.30 -7.97
N LYS A 168 16.50 12.28 -8.85
CA LYS A 168 15.48 12.78 -9.79
C LYS A 168 15.34 11.91 -11.04
N MET A 169 16.23 10.93 -11.25
CA MET A 169 16.29 10.18 -12.52
C MET A 169 15.52 8.86 -12.49
N LYS A 170 15.28 8.26 -11.33
CA LYS A 170 14.56 6.97 -11.23
C LYS A 170 13.21 7.17 -10.57
N ASP A 171 12.16 7.14 -11.38
CA ASP A 171 10.78 7.14 -10.90
C ASP A 171 10.35 5.71 -10.49
N PRO A 172 9.94 5.47 -9.22
CA PRO A 172 9.50 4.15 -8.78
C PRO A 172 8.13 3.73 -9.34
N THR A 173 7.38 4.64 -9.98
CA THR A 173 5.99 4.41 -10.42
C THR A 173 5.81 3.12 -11.21
N ALA A 174 6.58 2.92 -12.30
CA ALA A 174 6.45 1.73 -13.14
C ALA A 174 6.76 0.43 -12.37
N MET A 175 7.71 0.47 -11.44
CA MET A 175 8.03 -0.68 -10.57
C MET A 175 6.86 -1.00 -9.65
N VAL A 176 6.27 0.01 -9.01
CA VAL A 176 5.13 -0.18 -8.10
C VAL A 176 3.92 -0.70 -8.85
N ILE A 177 3.59 -0.14 -10.02
CA ILE A 177 2.53 -0.63 -10.91
C ILE A 177 2.76 -2.10 -11.26
N THR A 178 3.99 -2.46 -11.64
CA THR A 178 4.34 -3.84 -11.99
C THR A 178 4.14 -4.79 -10.81
N ILE A 179 4.60 -4.42 -9.60
CA ILE A 179 4.43 -5.24 -8.39
C ILE A 179 2.93 -5.43 -8.09
N ILE A 180 2.13 -4.38 -8.16
CA ILE A 180 0.67 -4.46 -7.94
C ILE A 180 0.03 -5.36 -9.01
N GLY A 181 0.44 -5.23 -10.26
CA GLY A 181 0.03 -6.09 -11.36
C GLY A 181 0.34 -7.56 -11.15
N GLN A 182 1.54 -7.87 -10.65
CA GLN A 182 1.92 -9.24 -10.30
C GLN A 182 1.07 -9.80 -9.16
N LEU A 183 0.82 -9.00 -8.12
CA LEU A 183 -0.02 -9.40 -6.99
C LEU A 183 -1.48 -9.65 -7.43
N ALA A 184 -2.02 -8.76 -8.28
CA ALA A 184 -3.36 -8.91 -8.83
C ALA A 184 -3.48 -10.15 -9.72
N PHE A 185 -2.52 -10.37 -10.62
CA PHE A 185 -2.48 -11.54 -11.49
C PHE A 185 -2.35 -12.86 -10.71
N SER A 186 -1.54 -12.87 -9.65
CA SER A 186 -1.39 -14.03 -8.76
C SER A 186 -2.71 -14.39 -8.06
N ARG A 187 -3.56 -13.39 -7.76
CA ARG A 187 -4.90 -13.62 -7.20
C ARG A 187 -5.96 -14.01 -8.22
N SER A 188 -5.82 -13.53 -9.46
CA SER A 188 -6.78 -13.81 -10.52
C SER A 188 -6.07 -13.82 -11.86
N HIS A 189 -6.13 -14.96 -12.55
CA HIS A 189 -5.60 -15.09 -13.91
C HIS A 189 -6.26 -14.14 -14.92
N HIS A 190 -7.41 -13.56 -14.58
CA HIS A 190 -8.07 -12.56 -15.42
C HIS A 190 -7.57 -11.13 -15.17
N ALA A 191 -6.90 -10.86 -14.04
CA ALA A 191 -6.24 -9.59 -13.77
C ALA A 191 -4.83 -9.56 -14.38
N ASN A 192 -4.78 -9.79 -15.69
CA ASN A 192 -3.56 -10.06 -16.43
C ASN A 192 -3.20 -8.96 -17.43
N TYR A 193 -3.82 -7.78 -17.34
CA TYR A 193 -3.64 -6.71 -18.33
C TYR A 193 -2.17 -6.39 -18.59
N LEU A 194 -1.39 -6.19 -17.51
CA LEU A 194 0.03 -5.89 -17.60
C LEU A 194 0.85 -7.08 -18.13
N GLN A 195 0.50 -8.30 -17.71
CA GLN A 195 1.16 -9.53 -18.17
C GLN A 195 0.94 -9.77 -19.66
N GLN A 196 -0.25 -9.47 -20.17
CA GLN A 196 -0.56 -9.54 -21.60
C GLN A 196 0.26 -8.51 -22.39
N ALA A 197 0.30 -7.25 -21.91
CA ALA A 197 1.08 -6.19 -22.54
C ALA A 197 2.58 -6.52 -22.60
N PHE A 198 3.16 -6.97 -21.48
CA PHE A 198 4.56 -7.40 -21.45
C PHE A 198 4.81 -8.63 -22.32
N SER A 199 3.89 -9.60 -22.33
CA SER A 199 3.98 -10.76 -23.23
C SER A 199 4.05 -10.37 -24.70
N LEU A 200 3.17 -9.46 -25.13
CA LEU A 200 3.16 -8.98 -26.50
C LEU A 200 4.46 -8.25 -26.84
N PHE A 201 4.92 -7.37 -25.95
CA PHE A 201 6.19 -6.65 -26.10
C PHE A 201 7.38 -7.60 -26.24
N PHE A 202 7.59 -8.52 -25.30
CA PHE A 202 8.74 -9.43 -25.32
C PHE A 202 8.69 -10.41 -26.50
N LYS A 203 7.48 -10.81 -26.92
CA LYS A 203 7.31 -11.64 -28.12
C LYS A 203 7.67 -10.86 -29.39
N ALA A 204 7.25 -9.61 -29.51
CA ALA A 204 7.62 -8.72 -30.62
C ALA A 204 9.12 -8.44 -30.68
N ASP A 205 9.77 -8.32 -29.52
CA ASP A 205 11.23 -8.14 -29.40
C ASP A 205 12.01 -9.44 -29.72
N GLY A 206 11.32 -10.56 -29.98
CA GLY A 206 11.97 -11.83 -30.31
C GLY A 206 12.60 -12.54 -29.12
N SER A 207 12.10 -12.29 -27.90
CA SER A 207 12.59 -12.96 -26.70
C SER A 207 12.51 -14.48 -26.83
N SER A 208 13.59 -15.17 -26.43
CA SER A 208 13.64 -16.63 -26.50
C SER A 208 12.55 -17.28 -25.64
N SER A 209 12.07 -18.46 -26.05
CA SER A 209 11.06 -19.22 -25.29
C SER A 209 11.47 -19.49 -23.83
N LYS A 210 12.77 -19.74 -23.58
CA LYS A 210 13.31 -19.93 -22.23
C LYS A 210 13.22 -18.67 -21.38
N ALA A 211 13.50 -17.51 -21.95
CA ALA A 211 13.37 -16.22 -21.26
C ALA A 211 11.89 -15.95 -20.91
N ASN A 212 10.97 -16.22 -21.84
CA ASN A 212 9.54 -16.05 -21.60
C ASN A 212 9.01 -17.02 -20.54
N THR A 213 9.49 -18.27 -20.50
CA THR A 213 9.19 -19.20 -19.40
C THR A 213 9.65 -18.62 -18.07
N LEU A 214 10.88 -18.11 -17.97
CA LEU A 214 11.38 -17.48 -16.74
C LEU A 214 10.52 -16.26 -16.33
N LEU A 215 10.20 -15.37 -17.26
CA LEU A 215 9.36 -14.20 -16.98
C LEU A 215 7.94 -14.59 -16.55
N ASN A 216 7.38 -15.67 -17.10
CA ASN A 216 6.10 -16.20 -16.67
C ASN A 216 6.16 -16.77 -15.24
N HIS A 217 7.23 -17.49 -14.88
CA HIS A 217 7.45 -17.92 -13.50
C HIS A 217 7.55 -16.74 -12.51
N LEU A 218 8.05 -15.59 -12.96
CA LEU A 218 8.09 -14.35 -12.19
C LEU A 218 6.74 -13.59 -12.21
N SER A 219 5.68 -14.14 -12.81
CA SER A 219 4.37 -13.49 -12.97
C SER A 219 4.43 -12.16 -13.76
N ILE A 220 5.47 -11.95 -14.57
CA ILE A 220 5.65 -10.73 -15.39
C ILE A 220 4.94 -10.89 -16.74
N THR A 221 4.90 -12.09 -17.30
CA THR A 221 4.32 -12.36 -18.62
C THR A 221 3.34 -13.52 -18.57
N MET A 222 2.46 -13.60 -19.56
CA MET A 222 1.68 -14.80 -19.87
C MET A 222 2.58 -15.93 -20.38
N SER A 223 2.06 -17.16 -20.38
CA SER A 223 2.80 -18.34 -20.81
C SER A 223 3.25 -18.23 -22.28
N SER A 224 4.31 -18.94 -22.65
CA SER A 224 4.78 -18.99 -24.03
C SER A 224 3.76 -19.63 -24.98
N THR A 225 2.90 -20.54 -24.48
CA THR A 225 1.77 -21.09 -25.23
C THR A 225 0.78 -19.98 -25.60
N TRP A 226 0.34 -19.19 -24.62
CA TRP A 226 -0.58 -18.07 -24.84
C TRP A 226 0.02 -17.03 -25.80
N GLN A 227 1.33 -16.77 -25.68
CA GLN A 227 2.03 -15.86 -26.59
C GLN A 227 2.06 -16.36 -28.04
N ASN A 228 2.10 -17.67 -28.27
CA ASN A 228 2.08 -18.22 -29.63
C ASN A 228 0.67 -18.16 -30.23
N GLU A 229 -0.36 -18.39 -29.44
CA GLU A 229 -1.76 -18.23 -29.88
C GLU A 229 -2.04 -16.81 -30.37
N LEU A 230 -1.44 -15.78 -29.75
CA LEU A 230 -1.52 -14.40 -30.24
C LEU A 230 -0.94 -14.21 -31.66
N VAL A 231 0.15 -14.92 -31.96
CA VAL A 231 0.76 -14.89 -33.30
C VAL A 231 -0.17 -15.53 -34.30
N ASP A 232 -0.74 -16.68 -33.94
CA ASP A 232 -1.67 -17.43 -34.79
C ASP A 232 -2.95 -16.62 -35.06
N CYS A 233 -3.37 -15.76 -34.13
CA CYS A 233 -4.48 -14.82 -34.32
C CYS A 233 -4.10 -13.53 -35.10
N GLY A 234 -2.86 -13.37 -35.55
CA GLY A 234 -2.41 -12.19 -36.32
C GLY A 234 -2.24 -10.89 -35.51
N LEU A 235 -2.38 -10.96 -34.18
CA LEU A 235 -2.28 -9.79 -33.29
C LEU A 235 -0.84 -9.24 -33.22
N LEU A 236 0.16 -10.11 -33.37
CA LEU A 236 1.56 -9.67 -33.39
C LEU A 236 1.89 -8.83 -34.64
N ASP A 237 1.32 -9.19 -35.79
CA ASP A 237 1.52 -8.46 -37.04
C ASP A 237 0.87 -7.07 -36.98
N ALA A 238 -0.32 -6.99 -36.38
CA ALA A 238 -0.99 -5.70 -36.12
C ALA A 238 -0.18 -4.81 -35.15
N PHE A 239 0.35 -5.40 -34.07
CA PHE A 239 1.17 -4.69 -33.09
C PHE A 239 2.47 -4.16 -33.71
N THR A 240 3.22 -5.01 -34.43
CA THR A 240 4.49 -4.61 -35.07
C THR A 240 4.27 -3.57 -36.17
N ALA A 241 3.18 -3.66 -36.94
CA ALA A 241 2.83 -2.67 -37.96
C ALA A 241 2.48 -1.29 -37.37
N THR A 242 1.89 -1.26 -36.17
CA THR A 242 1.40 -0.04 -35.52
C THR A 242 2.43 0.61 -34.58
N ALA A 243 3.17 -0.19 -33.81
CA ALA A 243 4.12 0.29 -32.81
C ALA A 243 5.46 0.74 -33.43
N LEU A 244 5.86 0.17 -34.57
CA LEU A 244 7.07 0.58 -35.28
C LEU A 244 6.75 1.69 -36.28
N THR A 245 6.80 2.94 -35.80
CA THR A 245 6.84 4.11 -36.70
C THR A 245 8.02 3.99 -37.70
N PRO A 246 7.94 4.65 -38.87
CA PRO A 246 8.89 4.43 -39.98
C PRO A 246 10.38 4.64 -39.62
N SER A 247 10.68 5.35 -38.52
CA SER A 247 12.04 5.58 -38.05
C SER A 247 12.79 4.29 -37.67
N CYS A 248 12.10 3.22 -37.29
CA CYS A 248 12.74 1.94 -36.92
C CYS A 248 12.93 0.99 -38.12
N ARG A 249 12.25 1.23 -39.26
CA ARG A 249 12.39 0.37 -40.45
C ARG A 249 13.75 0.49 -41.13
N ASN A 250 14.47 1.59 -40.94
CA ASN A 250 15.77 1.83 -41.57
C ASN A 250 16.98 1.33 -40.75
N ALA A 251 16.77 0.74 -39.57
CA ALA A 251 17.85 0.24 -38.72
C ALA A 251 18.08 -1.28 -38.81
N VAL A 252 17.25 -1.99 -39.58
CA VAL A 252 17.30 -3.46 -39.73
C VAL A 252 17.36 -3.89 -41.22
N ALA A 253 17.78 -2.97 -42.10
CA ALA A 253 18.11 -3.28 -43.50
C ALA A 253 19.62 -3.31 -43.70
#